data_AF-A0A2W6UNH2-F1
#
_entry.id   AF-A0A2W6UNH2-F1
#
_cell.length_a   1.000
_cell.length_b   1.000
_cell.length_c   1.000
_cell.angle_alpha   90.00
_cell.angle_beta   90.00
_cell.angle_gamma   90.00
#
_symmetry.space_group_name_H-M   'P 1'
#
loop_
_entity.id
_entity.type
_entity.pdbx_description
1 polymer ?
#
loop_
_entity_poly.entity_id
_entity_poly.type
_entity_poly.pdbx_seq_one_letter_code
_entity_poly.pdbx_strand_id
1 'polypeptide(L)'
;MTTLLNDTADGKRTGRGGQGRSGEILAIRGGRPLRGTIEVKGAKNLVTKAMVAALLGETPSILRDVPELSDVAVVRSLLEVHGVTVADGDEPGSLVFDPSGAASAHFEEIDAHAGASRIPILFCGPLLHLLGEALIPDLGGCRIGDRPINFHMDALRAFGAIVDKSYEGIRITAPDGLHGANIELPYPSVGATEQVLLTAVKAKGVTELKNAAIEPEIMDLIAVLQKMGAIISYEPNRVILIEGVESLRGYDHRSIFDRNEAVSWACAALATDGEIFVDGAKQQEMLTFLNVL
;
A
#
# COMPACT_ATOMS: atom_id res chain seq x y z
N MET A 1 -11.93 -29.57 -16.16
CA MET A 1 -12.66 -29.39 -14.90
C MET A 1 -12.64 -30.71 -14.12
N THR A 2 -11.64 -30.88 -13.25
CA THR A 2 -11.69 -31.89 -12.18
C THR A 2 -10.81 -31.41 -11.05
N THR A 3 -11.46 -30.90 -10.02
CA THR A 3 -10.89 -30.43 -8.75
C THR A 3 -10.30 -31.65 -8.02
N LEU A 4 -9.02 -31.58 -7.65
CA LEU A 4 -8.36 -32.62 -6.85
C LEU A 4 -8.62 -32.37 -5.37
N LEU A 5 -9.76 -32.86 -4.86
CA LEU A 5 -10.05 -32.95 -3.42
C LEU A 5 -10.69 -34.30 -3.12
N ASN A 6 -9.89 -35.20 -2.53
CA ASN A 6 -10.19 -36.13 -1.43
C ASN A 6 -9.36 -37.41 -1.52
N ASP A 7 -8.53 -37.64 -0.50
CA ASP A 7 -8.66 -38.78 0.41
C ASP A 7 -7.44 -38.83 1.35
N THR A 8 -7.67 -38.78 2.66
CA THR A 8 -7.27 -39.86 3.59
C THR A 8 -7.70 -39.59 5.03
N ALA A 9 -8.54 -40.51 5.49
CA ALA A 9 -8.85 -41.02 6.82
C ALA A 9 -8.05 -40.56 8.08
N ASP A 10 -8.86 -40.12 9.06
CA ASP A 10 -9.00 -40.63 10.43
C ASP A 10 -7.74 -40.99 11.26
N GLY A 11 -7.52 -40.20 12.32
CA GLY A 11 -6.51 -40.44 13.35
C GLY A 11 -6.81 -39.64 14.62
N LYS A 12 -7.68 -40.16 15.48
CA LYS A 12 -7.96 -39.61 16.83
C LYS A 12 -6.68 -39.46 17.66
N ARG A 13 -6.38 -38.26 18.13
CA ARG A 13 -5.54 -38.03 19.33
C ARG A 13 -6.23 -37.07 20.29
N THR A 14 -6.57 -37.62 21.45
CA THR A 14 -7.01 -36.92 22.66
C THR A 14 -5.81 -36.24 23.33
N GLY A 15 -5.91 -34.94 23.61
CA GLY A 15 -4.91 -34.20 24.39
C GLY A 15 -5.41 -32.80 24.78
N ARG A 16 -5.47 -32.53 26.09
CA ARG A 16 -5.96 -31.30 26.74
C ARG A 16 -5.06 -30.08 26.48
N GLY A 17 -5.70 -28.91 26.36
CA GLY A 17 -5.24 -27.65 26.95
C GLY A 17 -4.26 -26.81 26.13
N GLY A 18 -4.79 -25.83 25.40
CA GLY A 18 -4.05 -24.75 24.76
C GLY A 18 -4.77 -24.22 23.53
N GLN A 19 -5.63 -23.22 23.69
CA GLN A 19 -6.18 -22.46 22.56
C GLN A 19 -5.09 -21.58 21.95
N GLY A 20 -4.16 -22.19 21.23
CA GLY A 20 -3.39 -21.52 20.18
C GLY A 20 -4.23 -21.56 18.91
N ARG A 21 -4.38 -20.43 18.21
CA ARG A 21 -4.92 -20.40 16.84
C ARG A 21 -4.17 -21.47 16.03
N SER A 22 -4.86 -22.51 15.58
CA SER A 22 -4.26 -23.52 14.72
C SER A 22 -3.89 -22.84 13.40
N GLY A 23 -2.61 -22.62 13.16
CA GLY A 23 -2.15 -22.18 11.84
C GLY A 23 -2.53 -23.22 10.79
N GLU A 24 -2.95 -22.76 9.62
CA GLU A 24 -3.16 -23.63 8.48
C GLU A 24 -1.81 -24.26 8.08
N ILE A 25 -1.81 -25.57 7.81
CA ILE A 25 -0.61 -26.31 7.41
C ILE A 25 -0.65 -26.52 5.90
N LEU A 26 0.35 -25.99 5.19
CA LEU A 26 0.57 -26.29 3.77
C LEU A 26 1.52 -27.50 3.63
N ALA A 27 0.98 -28.66 3.27
CA ALA A 27 1.76 -29.87 3.02
C ALA A 27 2.13 -29.99 1.53
N ILE A 28 3.43 -29.95 1.22
CA ILE A 28 3.94 -29.97 -0.17
C ILE A 28 4.63 -31.31 -0.45
N ARG A 29 4.24 -31.99 -1.54
CA ARG A 29 4.94 -33.17 -2.07
C ARG A 29 5.72 -32.79 -3.33
N GLY A 30 7.04 -32.74 -3.20
CA GLY A 30 7.95 -32.41 -4.30
C GLY A 30 8.10 -33.51 -5.37
N GLY A 31 8.97 -33.24 -6.35
CA GLY A 31 9.34 -34.19 -7.41
C GLY A 31 8.54 -34.05 -8.71
N ARG A 32 7.77 -32.96 -8.88
CA ARG A 32 7.00 -32.68 -10.11
C ARG A 32 7.39 -31.31 -10.66
N PRO A 33 7.88 -31.23 -11.92
CA PRO A 33 8.03 -29.96 -12.63
C PRO A 33 6.71 -29.21 -12.71
N LEU A 34 6.73 -27.91 -12.44
CA LEU A 34 5.55 -27.06 -12.55
C LEU A 34 5.32 -26.69 -14.02
N ARG A 35 4.12 -26.98 -14.53
CA ARG A 35 3.73 -26.64 -15.90
C ARG A 35 2.33 -26.05 -15.93
N GLY A 36 2.15 -24.93 -16.62
CA GLY A 36 0.83 -24.34 -16.81
C GLY A 36 0.84 -22.83 -16.98
N THR A 37 -0.33 -22.23 -16.76
CA THR A 37 -0.55 -20.79 -16.87
C THR A 37 -1.07 -20.26 -15.54
N ILE A 38 -0.55 -19.11 -15.11
CA ILE A 38 -1.08 -18.32 -14.01
C ILE A 38 -1.37 -16.91 -14.51
N GLU A 39 -2.36 -16.24 -13.94
CA GLU A 39 -2.67 -14.84 -14.18
C GLU A 39 -2.22 -14.06 -12.93
N VAL A 40 -1.33 -13.08 -13.10
CA VAL A 40 -0.93 -12.21 -11.99
C VAL A 40 -1.99 -11.17 -11.70
N LYS A 41 -2.18 -10.86 -10.42
CA LYS A 41 -3.13 -9.82 -9.98
C LYS A 41 -2.42 -8.49 -9.79
N GLY A 42 -3.19 -7.45 -9.48
CA GLY A 42 -2.64 -6.13 -9.24
C GLY A 42 -1.65 -6.10 -8.07
N ALA A 43 -0.62 -5.25 -8.20
CA ALA A 43 0.46 -5.11 -7.25
C ALA A 43 -0.05 -4.67 -5.88
N LYS A 44 0.09 -5.56 -4.88
CA LYS A 44 -0.23 -5.27 -3.47
C LYS A 44 0.39 -3.94 -3.01
N ASN A 45 1.63 -3.72 -3.43
CA ASN A 45 2.44 -2.59 -3.03
C ASN A 45 1.96 -1.26 -3.62
N LEU A 46 1.19 -1.26 -4.71
CA LEU A 46 0.49 -0.08 -5.22
C LEU A 46 -0.92 0.02 -4.66
N VAL A 47 -1.70 -1.07 -4.74
CA VAL A 47 -3.14 -1.08 -4.45
C VAL A 47 -3.44 -0.43 -3.11
N THR A 48 -2.70 -0.80 -2.07
CA THR A 48 -2.86 -0.23 -0.73
C THR A 48 -2.61 1.28 -0.67
N LYS A 49 -1.77 1.84 -1.53
CA LYS A 49 -1.43 3.28 -1.58
C LYS A 49 -2.43 4.05 -2.44
N ALA A 50 -2.88 3.45 -3.54
CA ALA A 50 -3.97 4.00 -4.35
C ALA A 50 -5.27 4.09 -3.55
N MET A 51 -5.57 3.09 -2.71
CA MET A 51 -6.68 3.14 -1.75
C MET A 51 -6.54 4.32 -0.79
N VAL A 52 -5.37 4.53 -0.19
CA VAL A 52 -5.10 5.70 0.68
C VAL A 52 -5.24 7.02 -0.07
N ALA A 53 -4.77 7.08 -1.33
CA ALA A 53 -4.89 8.28 -2.15
C ALA A 53 -6.35 8.70 -2.38
N ALA A 54 -7.32 7.78 -2.33
CA ALA A 54 -8.74 8.11 -2.49
C ALA A 54 -9.26 9.12 -1.44
N LEU A 55 -8.65 9.18 -0.24
CA LEU A 55 -8.97 10.19 0.79
C LEU A 55 -8.66 11.62 0.37
N LEU A 56 -7.75 11.81 -0.60
CA LEU A 56 -7.34 13.15 -1.04
C LEU A 56 -8.35 13.78 -2.00
N GLY A 57 -9.22 12.97 -2.62
CA GLY A 57 -10.15 13.38 -3.66
C GLY A 57 -11.50 13.85 -3.11
N GLU A 58 -12.19 14.70 -3.88
CA GLU A 58 -13.53 15.21 -3.57
C GLU A 58 -14.66 14.44 -4.27
N THR A 59 -14.31 13.54 -5.19
CA THR A 59 -15.29 12.72 -5.94
C THR A 59 -14.92 11.24 -5.86
N PRO A 60 -15.84 10.33 -6.18
CA PRO A 60 -15.57 8.91 -6.11
C PRO A 60 -14.39 8.46 -6.98
N SER A 61 -13.64 7.48 -6.49
CA SER A 61 -12.53 6.83 -7.19
C SER A 61 -12.84 5.36 -7.48
N ILE A 62 -12.28 4.82 -8.56
CA ILE A 62 -12.41 3.42 -8.98
C ILE A 62 -11.02 2.82 -9.14
N LEU A 63 -10.74 1.75 -8.40
CA LEU A 63 -9.52 0.96 -8.53
C LEU A 63 -9.85 -0.46 -8.97
N ARG A 64 -9.30 -0.88 -10.12
CA ARG A 64 -9.47 -2.22 -10.69
C ARG A 64 -8.24 -3.09 -10.47
N ASP A 65 -8.46 -4.40 -10.49
CA ASP A 65 -7.46 -5.45 -10.28
C ASP A 65 -6.87 -5.45 -8.85
N VAL A 66 -7.73 -5.27 -7.85
CA VAL A 66 -7.42 -5.32 -6.43
C VAL A 66 -7.37 -6.79 -5.98
N PRO A 67 -6.23 -7.29 -5.47
CA PRO A 67 -6.12 -8.66 -4.95
C PRO A 67 -6.78 -8.79 -3.56
N GLU A 68 -7.32 -9.97 -3.26
CA GLU A 68 -7.89 -10.30 -1.96
C GLU A 68 -6.79 -10.60 -0.92
N LEU A 69 -6.31 -9.55 -0.24
CA LEU A 69 -5.21 -9.65 0.72
C LEU A 69 -5.58 -9.05 2.09
N SER A 70 -4.97 -9.57 3.15
CA SER A 70 -5.15 -9.03 4.51
C SER A 70 -4.87 -7.54 4.61
N ASP A 71 -3.84 -7.05 3.92
CA ASP A 71 -3.47 -5.63 3.96
C ASP A 71 -4.51 -4.76 3.24
N VAL A 72 -5.15 -5.28 2.19
CA VAL A 72 -6.27 -4.61 1.51
C VAL A 72 -7.47 -4.51 2.44
N ALA A 73 -7.79 -5.59 3.17
CA ALA A 73 -8.85 -5.57 4.17
C ALA A 73 -8.58 -4.55 5.28
N VAL A 74 -7.34 -4.45 5.78
CA VAL A 74 -6.95 -3.45 6.80
C VAL A 74 -7.14 -2.02 6.27
N VAL A 75 -6.68 -1.73 5.04
CA VAL A 75 -6.83 -0.39 4.46
C VAL A 75 -8.30 -0.06 4.18
N ARG A 76 -9.10 -1.03 3.72
CA ARG A 76 -10.55 -0.87 3.57
C ARG A 76 -11.21 -0.48 4.89
N SER A 77 -10.94 -1.23 5.97
CA SER A 77 -11.53 -0.90 7.27
C SER A 77 -11.09 0.46 7.80
N LEU A 78 -9.83 0.85 7.60
CA LEU A 78 -9.36 2.19 8.00
C LEU A 78 -10.04 3.30 7.21
N LEU A 79 -10.25 3.11 5.90
CA LEU A 79 -11.03 4.05 5.08
C LEU A 79 -12.48 4.17 5.59
N GLU A 80 -13.13 3.04 5.87
CA GLU A 80 -14.50 2.99 6.38
C GLU A 80 -14.63 3.67 7.76
N VAL A 81 -13.67 3.45 8.67
CA VAL A 81 -13.58 4.12 9.97
C VAL A 81 -13.45 5.64 9.82
N HIS A 82 -12.74 6.11 8.78
CA HIS A 82 -12.67 7.53 8.43
C HIS A 82 -13.86 8.03 7.60
N GLY A 83 -14.94 7.28 7.48
CA GLY A 83 -16.19 7.70 6.83
C GLY A 83 -16.20 7.58 5.30
N VAL A 84 -15.17 6.97 4.69
CA VAL A 84 -15.14 6.67 3.26
C VAL A 84 -16.01 5.43 3.00
N THR A 85 -16.96 5.53 2.09
CA THR A 85 -17.72 4.35 1.67
C THR A 85 -16.86 3.53 0.70
N VAL A 86 -16.64 2.25 1.01
CA VAL A 86 -15.91 1.32 0.14
C VAL A 86 -16.85 0.22 -0.33
N ALA A 87 -17.14 0.21 -1.63
CA ALA A 87 -18.01 -0.75 -2.28
C ALA A 87 -17.26 -1.56 -3.35
N ASP A 88 -17.74 -2.77 -3.62
CA ASP A 88 -17.27 -3.53 -4.78
C ASP A 88 -17.81 -2.87 -6.07
N GLY A 89 -16.97 -2.85 -7.10
CA GLY A 89 -17.31 -2.28 -8.41
C GLY A 89 -18.00 -3.29 -9.34
N ASP A 90 -18.20 -2.89 -10.59
CA ASP A 90 -18.94 -3.67 -11.59
C ASP A 90 -18.19 -4.93 -12.08
N GLU A 91 -16.88 -4.99 -11.90
CA GLU A 91 -16.05 -6.14 -12.28
C GLU A 91 -15.35 -6.78 -11.07
N PRO A 92 -15.07 -8.11 -11.10
CA PRO A 92 -14.34 -8.79 -10.04
C PRO A 92 -12.99 -8.12 -9.75
N GLY A 93 -12.70 -7.88 -8.47
CA GLY A 93 -11.47 -7.18 -8.06
C GLY A 93 -11.50 -5.67 -8.33
N SER A 94 -12.66 -5.06 -8.58
CA SER A 94 -12.82 -3.60 -8.60
C SER A 94 -13.37 -3.11 -7.27
N LEU A 95 -12.84 -1.99 -6.79
CA LEU A 95 -13.36 -1.24 -5.65
C LEU A 95 -13.72 0.19 -6.04
N VAL A 96 -14.79 0.71 -5.45
CA VAL A 96 -15.24 2.10 -5.55
C VAL A 96 -15.14 2.75 -4.17
N PHE A 97 -14.52 3.93 -4.12
CA PHE A 97 -14.32 4.70 -2.90
C PHE A 97 -15.07 6.01 -3.02
N ASP A 98 -15.99 6.29 -2.11
CA ASP A 98 -16.66 7.58 -2.00
C ASP A 98 -16.22 8.33 -0.73
N PRO A 99 -15.41 9.40 -0.87
CA PRO A 99 -14.91 10.17 0.26
C PRO A 99 -15.90 11.23 0.77
N SER A 100 -17.13 11.34 0.23
CA SER A 100 -18.07 12.41 0.60
C SER A 100 -18.47 12.43 2.08
N GLY A 101 -18.39 11.28 2.75
CA GLY A 101 -18.67 11.11 4.18
C GLY A 101 -17.45 11.22 5.08
N ALA A 102 -16.27 11.54 4.52
CA ALA A 102 -15.03 11.43 5.25
C ALA A 102 -14.97 12.41 6.44
N ALA A 103 -14.68 11.89 7.63
CA ALA A 103 -14.73 12.61 8.89
C ALA A 103 -13.67 12.10 9.88
N SER A 104 -13.57 12.76 11.04
CA SER A 104 -12.71 12.30 12.13
C SER A 104 -13.25 10.99 12.73
N ALA A 105 -12.33 10.06 12.99
CA ALA A 105 -12.62 8.74 13.54
C ALA A 105 -12.24 8.65 15.02
N HIS A 106 -12.92 7.79 15.78
CA HIS A 106 -12.58 7.55 17.19
C HIS A 106 -11.36 6.65 17.34
N PHE A 107 -10.49 6.96 18.30
CA PHE A 107 -9.21 6.28 18.52
C PHE A 107 -9.30 4.76 18.71
N GLU A 108 -10.34 4.28 19.42
CA GLU A 108 -10.54 2.85 19.69
C GLU A 108 -10.76 2.03 18.41
N GLU A 109 -11.32 2.64 17.37
CA GLU A 109 -11.56 2.01 16.07
C GLU A 109 -10.27 1.92 15.25
N ILE A 110 -9.36 2.89 15.42
CA ILE A 110 -8.05 2.92 14.75
C ILE A 110 -7.09 1.90 15.38
N ASP A 111 -7.10 1.77 16.72
CA ASP A 111 -6.22 0.85 17.45
C ASP A 111 -6.52 -0.63 17.14
N ALA A 112 -7.78 -0.99 16.87
CA ALA A 112 -8.16 -2.34 16.44
C ALA A 112 -7.46 -2.81 15.14
N HIS A 113 -6.98 -1.87 14.33
CA HIS A 113 -6.27 -2.12 13.08
C HIS A 113 -4.74 -1.93 13.20
N ALA A 114 -4.25 -1.51 14.37
CA ALA A 114 -2.84 -1.29 14.66
C ALA A 114 -2.04 -2.60 14.71
N GLY A 115 -0.77 -2.55 14.29
CA GLY A 115 0.18 -3.67 14.42
C GLY A 115 0.04 -4.81 13.38
N ALA A 116 -1.04 -4.86 12.61
CA ALA A 116 -1.21 -5.83 11.50
C ALA A 116 -0.55 -5.37 10.19
N SER A 117 -0.43 -4.05 9.98
CA SER A 117 0.13 -3.44 8.78
C SER A 117 0.85 -2.13 9.11
N ARG A 118 1.80 -1.74 8.26
CA ARG A 118 2.47 -0.43 8.34
C ARG A 118 1.87 0.61 7.41
N ILE A 119 0.88 0.26 6.60
CA ILE A 119 0.16 1.21 5.75
C ILE A 119 -0.50 2.37 6.53
N PRO A 120 -0.96 2.22 7.80
CA PRO A 120 -1.60 3.32 8.53
C PRO A 120 -0.76 4.62 8.59
N ILE A 121 0.57 4.54 8.59
CA ILE A 121 1.46 5.72 8.56
C ILE A 121 1.18 6.64 7.36
N LEU A 122 0.79 6.06 6.23
CA LEU A 122 0.58 6.77 4.98
C LEU A 122 -0.73 7.57 4.97
N PHE A 123 -1.67 7.27 5.89
CA PHE A 123 -2.88 8.06 6.06
C PHE A 123 -2.59 9.45 6.64
N CYS A 124 -1.44 9.65 7.31
CA CYS A 124 -1.17 10.91 7.99
C CYS A 124 -1.17 12.13 7.07
N GLY A 125 -0.57 12.05 5.89
CA GLY A 125 -0.59 13.17 4.93
C GLY A 125 -2.02 13.54 4.51
N PRO A 126 -2.79 12.58 3.96
CA PRO A 126 -4.21 12.79 3.62
C PRO A 126 -5.08 13.28 4.78
N LEU A 127 -4.95 12.69 5.97
CA LEU A 127 -5.74 13.08 7.14
C LEU A 127 -5.38 14.48 7.66
N LEU A 128 -4.11 14.89 7.59
CA LEU A 128 -3.73 16.26 7.95
C LEU A 128 -4.38 17.29 7.01
N HIS A 129 -4.54 16.96 5.72
CA HIS A 129 -5.27 17.83 4.79
C HIS A 129 -6.78 17.84 5.04
N LEU A 130 -7.35 16.69 5.41
CA LEU A 130 -8.79 16.54 5.59
C LEU A 130 -9.28 17.08 6.94
N LEU A 131 -8.54 16.78 8.01
CA LEU A 131 -8.97 16.97 9.41
C LEU A 131 -8.07 17.94 10.19
N GLY A 132 -6.89 18.29 9.66
CA GLY A 132 -5.87 19.05 10.39
C GLY A 132 -5.10 18.22 11.44
N GLU A 133 -5.45 16.96 11.64
CA GLU A 133 -4.78 16.04 12.56
C GLU A 133 -4.83 14.58 12.10
N ALA A 134 -3.87 13.80 12.58
CA ALA A 134 -3.82 12.35 12.42
C ALA A 134 -3.30 11.71 13.71
N LEU A 135 -3.81 10.52 14.03
CA LEU A 135 -3.41 9.75 15.18
C LEU A 135 -2.94 8.38 14.73
N ILE A 136 -1.72 8.01 15.12
CA ILE A 136 -1.17 6.70 14.87
C ILE A 136 -1.06 5.97 16.21
N PRO A 137 -1.77 4.84 16.38
CA PRO A 137 -1.55 3.95 17.52
C PRO A 137 -0.13 3.38 17.48
N ASP A 138 0.33 2.78 18.58
CA ASP A 138 1.66 2.17 18.60
C ASP A 138 1.74 1.04 17.57
N LEU A 139 2.54 1.23 16.53
CA LEU A 139 2.67 0.30 15.40
C LEU A 139 3.43 -1.00 15.78
N GLY A 140 3.96 -1.08 17.01
CA GLY A 140 4.74 -2.22 17.48
C GLY A 140 6.04 -2.46 16.71
N GLY A 141 6.70 -3.60 16.96
CA GLY A 141 7.95 -4.01 16.31
C GLY A 141 7.76 -5.06 15.21
N CYS A 142 8.50 -4.94 14.10
CA CYS A 142 8.47 -5.93 13.00
C CYS A 142 9.48 -7.08 13.25
N ARG A 143 9.05 -8.35 13.10
CA ARG A 143 9.90 -9.55 13.32
C ARG A 143 11.10 -9.68 12.38
N ILE A 144 11.16 -8.91 11.30
CA ILE A 144 12.25 -8.94 10.29
C ILE A 144 13.42 -8.00 10.69
N GLY A 145 13.19 -7.08 11.63
CA GLY A 145 14.15 -6.08 12.10
C GLY A 145 13.49 -4.72 12.37
N ASP A 146 14.19 -3.84 13.10
CA ASP A 146 13.71 -2.49 13.38
C ASP A 146 13.58 -1.71 12.07
N ARG A 147 12.36 -1.29 11.74
CA ARG A 147 12.10 -0.36 10.62
C ARG A 147 11.53 0.91 11.20
N PRO A 148 12.39 1.84 11.64
CA PRO A 148 11.95 3.05 12.29
C PRO A 148 11.10 3.87 11.30
N ILE A 149 9.99 4.42 11.79
CA ILE A 149 9.11 5.32 11.05
C ILE A 149 9.63 6.76 11.01
N ASN A 150 10.89 6.97 11.42
CA ASN A 150 11.50 8.29 11.56
C ASN A 150 11.45 9.06 10.24
N PHE A 151 11.75 8.44 9.10
CA PHE A 151 11.72 9.14 7.81
C PHE A 151 10.33 9.66 7.43
N HIS A 152 9.27 8.95 7.80
CA HIS A 152 7.89 9.43 7.59
C HIS A 152 7.61 10.65 8.47
N MET A 153 8.01 10.58 9.74
CA MET A 153 7.82 11.66 10.72
C MET A 153 8.63 12.90 10.34
N ASP A 154 9.87 12.70 9.91
CA ASP A 154 10.78 13.78 9.51
C ASP A 154 10.27 14.45 8.22
N ALA A 155 9.74 13.68 7.27
CA ALA A 155 9.05 14.24 6.10
C ALA A 155 7.85 15.09 6.51
N LEU A 156 6.95 14.57 7.36
CA LEU A 156 5.77 15.32 7.84
C LEU A 156 6.16 16.61 8.58
N ARG A 157 7.20 16.58 9.41
CA ARG A 157 7.74 17.79 10.05
C ARG A 157 8.27 18.80 9.04
N ALA A 158 8.91 18.34 7.96
CA ALA A 158 9.39 19.23 6.90
C ALA A 158 8.24 19.96 6.18
N PHE A 159 7.04 19.36 6.13
CA PHE A 159 5.81 20.00 5.66
C PHE A 159 5.16 20.96 6.66
N GLY A 160 5.72 21.10 7.87
CA GLY A 160 5.20 21.95 8.94
C GLY A 160 4.33 21.22 9.98
N ALA A 161 4.20 19.89 9.91
CA ALA A 161 3.42 19.15 10.89
C ALA A 161 4.13 19.07 12.26
N ILE A 162 3.35 19.19 13.33
CA ILE A 162 3.80 19.01 14.71
C ILE A 162 3.55 17.55 15.09
N VAL A 163 4.59 16.86 15.59
CA VAL A 163 4.54 15.44 15.95
C VAL A 163 4.76 15.30 17.45
N ASP A 164 3.69 14.96 18.17
CA ASP A 164 3.67 14.77 19.62
C ASP A 164 3.52 13.30 19.97
N LYS A 165 4.48 12.78 20.77
CA LYS A 165 4.41 11.41 21.28
C LYS A 165 3.77 11.41 22.66
N SER A 166 2.73 10.61 22.84
CA SER A 166 2.03 10.42 24.10
C SER A 166 1.93 8.93 24.45
N TYR A 167 1.33 8.61 25.60
CA TYR A 167 1.06 7.21 25.98
C TYR A 167 -0.03 6.56 25.12
N GLU A 168 -0.85 7.35 24.43
CA GLU A 168 -1.93 6.90 23.53
C GLU A 168 -1.42 6.70 22.09
N GLY A 169 -0.13 6.96 21.83
CA GLY A 169 0.47 6.86 20.50
C GLY A 169 1.04 8.18 20.00
N ILE A 170 1.13 8.33 18.68
CA ILE A 170 1.72 9.49 18.01
C ILE A 170 0.61 10.35 17.42
N ARG A 171 0.41 11.55 17.99
CA ARG A 171 -0.49 12.55 17.45
C ARG A 171 0.29 13.49 16.53
N ILE A 172 -0.28 13.78 15.38
CA ILE A 172 0.30 14.67 14.37
C ILE A 172 -0.74 15.74 14.04
N THR A 173 -0.34 17.00 14.03
CA THR A 173 -1.23 18.13 13.74
C THR A 173 -0.61 19.10 12.74
N ALA A 174 -1.44 19.81 11.98
CA ALA A 174 -1.04 20.84 11.03
C ALA A 174 -1.86 22.12 11.27
N PRO A 175 -1.63 22.84 12.39
CA PRO A 175 -2.47 23.97 12.79
C PRO A 175 -2.46 25.13 11.77
N ASP A 176 -1.35 25.31 11.05
CA ASP A 176 -1.18 26.33 10.02
C ASP A 176 -1.35 25.77 8.59
N GLY A 177 -1.85 24.54 8.46
CA GLY A 177 -1.83 23.77 7.23
C GLY A 177 -0.43 23.25 6.87
N LEU A 178 -0.34 22.52 5.76
CA LEU A 178 0.94 21.97 5.27
C LEU A 178 1.50 22.85 4.14
N HIS A 179 2.83 22.99 4.10
CA HIS A 179 3.55 23.77 3.09
C HIS A 179 4.58 22.94 2.32
N GLY A 180 4.91 23.34 1.10
CA GLY A 180 5.95 22.71 0.30
C GLY A 180 7.32 22.70 1.00
N ALA A 181 8.14 21.71 0.69
CA ALA A 181 9.41 21.47 1.39
C ALA A 181 10.51 20.91 0.48
N ASN A 182 11.77 21.18 0.82
CA ASN A 182 12.92 20.52 0.19
C ASN A 182 13.34 19.34 1.08
N ILE A 183 13.14 18.11 0.60
CA ILE A 183 13.36 16.87 1.35
C ILE A 183 14.41 16.05 0.61
N GLU A 184 15.48 15.68 1.31
CA GLU A 184 16.50 14.76 0.78
C GLU A 184 16.54 13.50 1.63
N LEU A 185 16.27 12.35 1.01
CA LEU A 185 16.30 11.07 1.71
C LEU A 185 17.73 10.51 1.74
N PRO A 186 18.21 9.96 2.88
CA PRO A 186 19.56 9.40 2.97
C PRO A 186 19.73 8.11 2.16
N TYR A 187 18.63 7.45 1.81
CA TYR A 187 18.56 6.35 0.85
C TYR A 187 17.16 6.38 0.20
N PRO A 188 16.97 5.75 -0.97
CA PRO A 188 15.69 5.76 -1.68
C PRO A 188 14.65 4.88 -0.98
N SER A 189 14.08 5.40 0.10
CA SER A 189 13.03 4.74 0.88
C SER A 189 11.69 4.83 0.14
N VAL A 190 11.14 3.67 -0.22
CA VAL A 190 9.81 3.54 -0.85
C VAL A 190 8.74 4.18 0.04
N GLY A 191 8.64 3.79 1.31
CA GLY A 191 7.62 4.30 2.23
C GLY A 191 7.72 5.81 2.47
N ALA A 192 8.94 6.35 2.60
CA ALA A 192 9.11 7.79 2.77
C ALA A 192 8.76 8.56 1.49
N THR A 193 9.07 8.00 0.31
CA THR A 193 8.68 8.57 -0.98
C THR A 193 7.16 8.60 -1.12
N GLU A 194 6.47 7.50 -0.77
CA GLU A 194 5.00 7.42 -0.74
C GLU A 194 4.40 8.46 0.21
N GLN A 195 4.97 8.60 1.41
CA GLN A 195 4.55 9.62 2.39
C GLN A 195 4.64 11.02 1.80
N VAL A 196 5.77 11.37 1.18
CA VAL A 196 6.00 12.67 0.58
C VAL A 196 5.01 12.92 -0.56
N LEU A 197 4.79 11.94 -1.44
CA LEU A 197 3.83 12.04 -2.54
C LEU A 197 2.41 12.29 -2.03
N LEU A 198 1.93 11.48 -1.08
CA LEU A 198 0.57 11.60 -0.53
C LEU A 198 0.36 12.88 0.29
N THR A 199 1.44 13.51 0.77
CA THR A 199 1.37 14.74 1.55
C THR A 199 1.53 15.98 0.68
N ALA A 200 2.47 15.97 -0.27
CA ALA A 200 2.86 17.15 -1.05
C ALA A 200 1.78 17.64 -2.01
N VAL A 201 0.96 16.74 -2.54
CA VAL A 201 0.01 17.06 -3.63
C VAL A 201 -1.04 18.11 -3.28
N LYS A 202 -1.31 18.36 -1.99
CA LYS A 202 -2.18 19.46 -1.52
C LYS A 202 -1.46 20.47 -0.62
N ALA A 203 -0.15 20.30 -0.39
CA ALA A 203 0.62 21.20 0.46
C ALA A 203 0.87 22.54 -0.26
N LYS A 204 0.77 23.68 0.44
CA LYS A 204 0.90 24.99 -0.19
C LYS A 204 2.34 25.23 -0.70
N GLY A 205 2.49 25.35 -2.01
CA GLY A 205 3.77 25.66 -2.66
C GLY A 205 4.38 24.45 -3.37
N VAL A 206 5.72 24.46 -3.51
CA VAL A 206 6.46 23.44 -4.25
C VAL A 206 7.28 22.59 -3.29
N THR A 207 7.26 21.28 -3.50
CA THR A 207 8.09 20.30 -2.83
C THR A 207 9.10 19.72 -3.81
N GLU A 208 10.36 19.69 -3.40
CA GLU A 208 11.44 18.96 -4.09
C GLU A 208 11.85 17.77 -3.23
N LEU A 209 11.66 16.56 -3.75
CA LEU A 209 12.11 15.31 -3.13
C LEU A 209 13.36 14.79 -3.85
N LYS A 210 14.50 14.75 -3.17
CA LYS A 210 15.76 14.20 -3.68
C LYS A 210 15.99 12.79 -3.18
N ASN A 211 16.66 11.99 -4.02
CA ASN A 211 16.98 10.59 -3.78
C ASN A 211 15.72 9.74 -3.54
N ALA A 212 14.68 9.99 -4.34
CA ALA A 212 13.41 9.27 -4.26
C ALA A 212 13.56 7.79 -4.69
N ALA A 213 12.64 6.98 -4.18
CA ALA A 213 12.32 5.67 -4.74
C ALA A 213 11.77 5.82 -6.17
N ILE A 214 12.07 4.87 -7.06
CA ILE A 214 11.69 4.90 -8.50
C ILE A 214 11.12 3.56 -8.98
N GLU A 215 10.72 2.72 -8.03
CA GLU A 215 10.10 1.44 -8.27
C GLU A 215 8.82 1.61 -9.12
N PRO A 216 8.42 0.60 -9.92
CA PRO A 216 7.22 0.68 -10.75
C PRO A 216 5.98 1.12 -9.96
N GLU A 217 5.86 0.69 -8.70
CA GLU A 217 4.74 1.06 -7.83
C GLU A 217 4.73 2.55 -7.44
N ILE A 218 5.91 3.19 -7.34
CA ILE A 218 6.02 4.64 -7.12
C ILE A 218 5.55 5.39 -8.36
N MET A 219 5.98 4.95 -9.54
CA MET A 219 5.60 5.57 -10.80
C MET A 219 4.10 5.46 -11.05
N ASP A 220 3.50 4.33 -10.69
CA ASP A 220 2.06 4.12 -10.84
C ASP A 220 1.25 4.90 -9.80
N LEU A 221 1.77 5.07 -8.57
CA LEU A 221 1.18 6.00 -7.59
C LEU A 221 1.21 7.45 -8.09
N ILE A 222 2.29 7.90 -8.72
CA ILE A 222 2.36 9.22 -9.37
C ILE A 222 1.28 9.32 -10.46
N ALA A 223 1.10 8.28 -11.28
CA ALA A 223 0.05 8.26 -12.30
C ALA A 223 -1.36 8.33 -11.71
N VAL A 224 -1.62 7.66 -10.58
CA VAL A 224 -2.88 7.80 -9.82
C VAL A 224 -3.08 9.25 -9.38
N LEU A 225 -2.10 9.84 -8.71
CA LEU A 225 -2.19 11.22 -8.21
C LEU A 225 -2.35 12.24 -9.36
N GLN A 226 -1.67 12.05 -10.48
CA GLN A 226 -1.84 12.90 -11.68
C GLN A 226 -3.25 12.78 -12.29
N LYS A 227 -3.85 11.58 -12.31
CA LYS A 227 -5.26 11.42 -12.74
C LYS A 227 -6.24 12.17 -11.85
N MET A 228 -5.92 12.27 -10.55
CA MET A 228 -6.65 13.08 -9.58
C MET A 228 -6.46 14.60 -9.78
N GLY A 229 -5.50 15.02 -10.61
CA GLY A 229 -5.21 16.42 -10.91
C GLY A 229 -3.93 16.97 -10.27
N ALA A 230 -3.13 16.13 -9.61
CA ALA A 230 -1.87 16.57 -9.02
C ALA A 230 -0.83 16.96 -10.09
N ILE A 231 -0.02 17.98 -9.79
CA ILE A 231 1.07 18.43 -10.64
C ILE A 231 2.37 17.83 -10.11
N ILE A 232 2.82 16.76 -10.77
CA ILE A 232 4.02 16.01 -10.38
C ILE A 232 4.90 15.85 -11.61
N SER A 233 6.19 16.13 -11.48
CA SER A 233 7.23 15.81 -12.46
C SER A 233 8.39 15.10 -11.78
N TYR A 234 9.16 14.33 -12.54
CA TYR A 234 10.33 13.62 -12.02
C TYR A 234 11.49 13.70 -13.02
N GLU A 235 12.70 13.72 -12.48
CA GLU A 235 13.94 13.79 -13.23
C GLU A 235 14.72 12.47 -13.16
N PRO A 236 15.60 12.18 -14.14
CA PRO A 236 16.40 10.94 -14.16
C PRO A 236 17.30 10.71 -12.94
N ASN A 237 17.65 11.77 -12.21
CA ASN A 237 18.50 11.79 -11.02
C ASN A 237 17.74 11.49 -9.71
N ARG A 238 16.56 10.83 -9.77
CA ARG A 238 15.70 10.52 -8.62
C ARG A 238 15.21 11.76 -7.87
N VAL A 239 14.98 12.85 -8.61
CA VAL A 239 14.33 14.04 -8.09
C VAL A 239 12.87 14.02 -8.51
N ILE A 240 11.96 14.24 -7.57
CA ILE A 240 10.53 14.41 -7.83
C ILE A 240 10.13 15.81 -7.38
N LEU A 241 9.52 16.57 -8.28
CA LEU A 241 8.99 17.91 -8.03
C LEU A 241 7.47 17.82 -7.98
N ILE A 242 6.88 18.32 -6.90
CA ILE A 242 5.43 18.34 -6.68
C ILE A 242 4.99 19.78 -6.43
N GLU A 243 4.08 20.30 -7.25
CA GLU A 243 3.37 21.54 -6.98
C GLU A 243 2.01 21.19 -6.35
N GLY A 244 1.80 21.64 -5.12
CA GLY A 244 0.55 21.34 -4.44
C GLY A 244 -0.63 22.12 -5.01
N VAL A 245 -1.77 21.44 -5.11
CA VAL A 245 -3.01 21.97 -5.67
C VAL A 245 -4.08 22.15 -4.59
N GLU A 246 -5.05 23.03 -4.83
CA GLU A 246 -6.13 23.30 -3.86
C GLU A 246 -7.06 22.10 -3.66
N SER A 247 -7.42 21.43 -4.77
CA SER A 247 -8.32 20.29 -4.76
C SER A 247 -7.86 19.18 -5.71
N LEU A 248 -8.32 17.97 -5.41
CA LEU A 248 -8.11 16.78 -6.21
C LEU A 248 -9.47 16.12 -6.44
N ARG A 249 -9.65 15.54 -7.62
CA ARG A 249 -10.81 14.70 -7.93
C ARG A 249 -10.48 13.23 -7.69
N GLY A 250 -11.50 12.38 -7.70
CA GLY A 250 -11.29 10.94 -7.74
C GLY A 250 -10.61 10.47 -9.02
N TYR A 251 -10.10 9.24 -8.99
CA TYR A 251 -9.40 8.63 -10.12
C TYR A 251 -10.13 7.42 -10.69
N ASP A 252 -9.81 7.07 -11.93
CA ASP A 252 -10.14 5.79 -12.54
C ASP A 252 -8.82 5.10 -12.94
N HIS A 253 -8.52 3.98 -12.30
CA HIS A 253 -7.23 3.32 -12.45
C HIS A 253 -7.32 1.79 -12.37
N ARG A 254 -6.52 1.08 -13.17
CA ARG A 254 -6.27 -0.36 -13.05
C ARG A 254 -4.83 -0.53 -12.60
N SER A 255 -4.63 -1.22 -11.48
CA SER A 255 -3.29 -1.46 -10.92
C SER A 255 -2.36 -2.09 -11.96
N ILE A 256 -1.07 -1.74 -11.93
CA ILE A 256 -0.04 -2.60 -12.54
C ILE A 256 -0.07 -3.99 -11.91
N PHE A 257 0.43 -4.99 -12.64
CA PHE A 257 0.55 -6.36 -12.15
C PHE A 257 1.60 -6.48 -11.04
N ASP A 258 1.46 -7.48 -10.16
CA ASP A 258 2.42 -7.75 -9.10
C ASP A 258 3.68 -8.43 -9.64
N ARG A 259 4.73 -7.63 -9.86
CA ARG A 259 6.03 -8.13 -10.33
C ARG A 259 6.67 -9.12 -9.34
N ASN A 260 6.41 -9.03 -8.03
CA ASN A 260 6.97 -9.98 -7.08
C ASN A 260 6.25 -11.32 -7.13
N GLU A 261 4.94 -11.32 -7.38
CA GLU A 261 4.18 -12.54 -7.70
C GLU A 261 4.73 -13.19 -8.98
N ALA A 262 4.90 -12.40 -10.05
CA ALA A 262 5.46 -12.86 -11.32
C ALA A 262 6.86 -13.50 -11.13
N VAL A 263 7.76 -12.82 -10.40
CA VAL A 263 9.10 -13.34 -10.08
C VAL A 263 9.01 -14.62 -9.26
N SER A 264 8.09 -14.71 -8.31
CA SER A 264 7.94 -15.91 -7.47
C SER A 264 7.58 -17.13 -8.30
N TRP A 265 6.65 -17.00 -9.25
CA TRP A 265 6.30 -18.06 -10.18
C TRP A 265 7.44 -18.40 -11.13
N ALA A 266 8.16 -17.41 -11.65
CA ALA A 266 9.34 -17.65 -12.48
C ALA A 266 10.43 -18.44 -11.72
N CYS A 267 10.72 -18.07 -10.47
CA CYS A 267 11.61 -18.82 -9.59
C CYS A 267 11.13 -20.26 -9.36
N ALA A 268 9.82 -20.47 -9.19
CA ALA A 268 9.25 -21.80 -9.02
C ALA A 268 9.38 -22.67 -10.29
N ALA A 269 9.21 -22.07 -11.47
CA ALA A 269 9.47 -22.76 -12.74
C ALA A 269 10.94 -23.19 -12.85
N LEU A 270 11.87 -22.28 -12.57
CA LEU A 270 13.31 -22.56 -12.62
C LEU A 270 13.73 -23.64 -11.62
N ALA A 271 13.25 -23.55 -10.38
CA ALA A 271 13.57 -24.50 -9.32
C ALA A 271 13.05 -25.92 -9.58
N THR A 272 12.05 -26.06 -10.46
CA THR A 272 11.41 -27.35 -10.75
C THR A 272 11.70 -27.89 -12.15
N ASP A 273 12.57 -27.23 -12.93
CA ASP A 273 12.79 -27.51 -14.35
C ASP A 273 11.45 -27.55 -15.13
N GLY A 274 10.60 -26.58 -14.79
CA GLY A 274 9.23 -26.44 -15.25
C GLY A 274 9.07 -25.39 -16.34
N GLU A 275 7.81 -25.11 -16.70
CA GLU A 275 7.42 -24.16 -17.73
C GLU A 275 6.10 -23.49 -17.33
N ILE A 276 6.18 -22.25 -16.85
CA ILE A 276 5.00 -21.48 -16.41
C ILE A 276 4.85 -20.26 -17.32
N PHE A 277 3.69 -20.13 -17.94
CA PHE A 277 3.27 -18.90 -18.60
C PHE A 277 2.62 -17.96 -17.58
N VAL A 278 3.22 -16.79 -17.38
CA VAL A 278 2.73 -15.76 -16.45
C VAL A 278 1.94 -14.73 -17.25
N ASP A 279 0.64 -14.90 -17.32
CA ASP A 279 -0.27 -14.01 -18.04
C ASP A 279 -0.44 -12.68 -17.30
N GLY A 280 -0.48 -11.58 -18.05
CA GLY A 280 -0.55 -10.21 -17.52
C GLY A 280 0.81 -9.58 -17.17
N ALA A 281 1.88 -10.35 -17.06
CA ALA A 281 3.21 -9.82 -16.80
C ALA A 281 3.80 -9.09 -18.02
N LYS A 282 4.47 -7.97 -17.78
CA LYS A 282 5.14 -7.18 -18.82
C LYS A 282 6.65 -7.14 -18.56
N GLN A 283 7.42 -7.16 -19.65
CA GLN A 283 8.86 -7.22 -19.59
C GLN A 283 9.48 -6.01 -18.88
N GLN A 284 8.94 -4.80 -19.09
CA GLN A 284 9.53 -3.54 -18.64
C GLN A 284 9.71 -3.51 -17.11
N GLU A 285 8.71 -3.95 -16.35
CA GLU A 285 8.71 -3.98 -14.89
C GLU A 285 9.50 -5.17 -14.31
N MET A 286 9.91 -6.11 -15.18
CA MET A 286 10.61 -7.35 -14.83
C MET A 286 12.10 -7.34 -15.23
N LEU A 287 12.58 -6.29 -15.91
CA LEU A 287 13.93 -6.24 -16.51
C LEU A 287 15.05 -6.63 -15.54
N THR A 288 15.03 -6.14 -14.31
CA THR A 288 16.06 -6.44 -13.31
C THR A 288 16.17 -7.94 -13.02
N PHE A 289 15.04 -8.63 -12.95
CA PHE A 289 15.00 -10.08 -12.72
C PHE A 289 15.42 -10.84 -13.98
N LEU A 290 14.88 -10.46 -15.13
CA LEU A 290 15.16 -11.13 -16.41
C LEU A 290 16.62 -11.04 -16.85
N ASN A 291 17.33 -9.98 -16.46
CA ASN A 291 18.77 -9.82 -16.77
C ASN A 291 19.69 -10.72 -15.92
N VAL A 292 19.16 -11.39 -14.89
CA VAL A 292 19.93 -12.29 -14.01
C VAL A 292 19.69 -13.77 -14.36
N LEU A 293 18.64 -14.07 -15.12
CA LEU A 293 18.38 -15.39 -15.68
C LEU A 293 19.40 -15.74 -16.77
#